data_AF-A0A9W4QTS9-F1
#
_entry.id   AF-A0A9W4QTS9-F1
#
_cell.length_a   1.000
_cell.length_b   1.000
_cell.length_c   1.000
_cell.angle_alpha   90.00
_cell.angle_beta   90.00
_cell.angle_gamma   90.00
#
_symmetry.space_group_name_H-M   'P 1'
#
loop_
_entity.id
_entity.type
_entity.pdbx_description
1 polymer ?
#
loop_
_entity_poly.entity_id
_entity_poly.type
_entity_poly.pdbx_seq_one_letter_code
_entity_poly.pdbx_strand_id
1 'polypeptide(L)'
;MLKYLVALTITVTVMSVSFAKNTTKDFQKQKISNEEYRMIVFQDCQQVLVEPLNDQQLSSYLALTTLSKKMKQLEKPVDKVSAQMSRLGKQIEALSSKAFVEHDGKLTIDKTLLAKQKKISNQLSTLASNHEDDFKALEKQGKKIELAANNFESLIAPLIGDIKNSHIQILKSGEPVKPCNLLSTYS
;
A
#
# COMPACT_ATOMS: atom_id res chain seq x y z
N MET A 1 -57.90 -16.17 4.01
CA MET A 1 -58.59 -15.90 2.73
C MET A 1 -57.81 -14.81 2.02
N LEU A 2 -57.40 -14.86 0.76
CA LEU A 2 -57.57 -15.81 -0.33
C LEU A 2 -56.43 -15.54 -1.33
N LYS A 3 -55.64 -16.58 -1.57
CA LYS A 3 -54.79 -16.91 -2.74
C LYS A 3 -54.87 -15.96 -3.95
N TYR A 4 -53.72 -15.46 -4.42
CA TYR A 4 -53.45 -15.42 -5.86
C TYR A 4 -52.01 -15.86 -6.15
N LEU A 5 -51.97 -17.05 -6.70
CA LEU A 5 -50.85 -17.81 -7.22
C LEU A 5 -51.04 -17.73 -8.74
N VAL A 6 -50.17 -17.03 -9.45
CA VAL A 6 -50.07 -17.16 -10.91
C VAL A 6 -48.61 -17.46 -11.22
N ALA A 7 -48.27 -18.73 -11.02
CA ALA A 7 -47.14 -19.35 -11.68
C ALA A 7 -47.53 -19.55 -13.14
N LEU A 8 -46.88 -18.84 -14.05
CA LEU A 8 -46.91 -19.17 -15.47
C LEU A 8 -45.54 -19.70 -15.87
N THR A 9 -45.37 -21.01 -15.74
CA THR A 9 -44.25 -21.75 -16.31
C THR A 9 -44.56 -22.03 -17.78
N ILE A 10 -43.77 -21.47 -18.69
CA ILE A 10 -43.67 -21.96 -20.06
C ILE A 10 -42.28 -22.57 -20.22
N THR A 11 -42.27 -23.87 -20.41
CA THR A 11 -41.13 -24.73 -20.70
C THR A 11 -40.89 -24.83 -22.22
N VAL A 12 -39.67 -25.29 -22.56
CA VAL A 12 -39.25 -25.93 -23.84
C VAL A 12 -38.77 -24.91 -24.90
N THR A 13 -37.63 -25.03 -25.59
CA THR A 13 -36.69 -26.14 -25.90
C THR A 13 -35.29 -25.58 -26.16
N VAL A 14 -34.26 -26.40 -25.90
CA VAL A 14 -32.87 -26.15 -26.33
C VAL A 14 -32.74 -26.49 -27.81
N MET A 15 -32.24 -25.55 -28.62
CA MET A 15 -31.65 -25.85 -29.92
C MET A 15 -30.26 -25.24 -29.97
N SER A 16 -29.27 -26.09 -29.76
CA SER A 16 -27.85 -25.80 -29.86
C SER A 16 -27.46 -25.59 -31.32
N VAL A 17 -27.14 -24.34 -31.69
CA VAL A 17 -26.29 -24.04 -32.83
C VAL A 17 -24.92 -23.58 -32.31
N SER A 18 -23.96 -24.49 -32.42
CA SER A 18 -22.55 -24.23 -32.21
C SER A 18 -22.04 -23.30 -33.31
N PHE A 19 -21.97 -22.00 -33.03
CA PHE A 19 -21.06 -21.12 -33.75
C PHE A 19 -19.74 -21.09 -32.98
N ALA A 20 -18.77 -21.86 -33.46
CA ALA A 20 -17.38 -21.70 -33.09
C ALA A 20 -16.93 -20.28 -33.48
N LYS A 21 -17.03 -19.34 -32.53
CA LYS A 21 -16.34 -18.06 -32.62
C LYS A 21 -14.92 -18.31 -32.13
N ASN A 22 -13.97 -18.26 -33.07
CA ASN A 22 -12.56 -18.07 -32.76
C ASN A 22 -12.47 -16.83 -31.86
N THR A 23 -12.28 -17.05 -30.57
CA THR A 23 -11.86 -16.00 -29.65
C THR A 23 -10.36 -15.85 -29.85
N THR A 24 -9.98 -15.07 -30.84
CA THR A 24 -8.77 -14.28 -30.70
C THR A 24 -8.95 -13.47 -29.43
N LYS A 25 -8.20 -13.83 -28.38
CA LYS A 25 -7.99 -12.96 -27.22
C LYS A 25 -7.22 -11.75 -27.72
N ASP A 26 -7.96 -10.84 -28.32
CA ASP A 26 -7.47 -9.50 -28.55
C ASP A 26 -7.33 -8.88 -27.16
N PHE A 27 -6.10 -8.66 -26.72
CA PHE A 27 -5.82 -7.80 -25.59
C PHE A 27 -6.23 -6.39 -26.01
N GLN A 28 -7.54 -6.11 -25.96
CA GLN A 28 -8.00 -4.74 -26.06
C GLN A 28 -7.38 -3.99 -24.89
N LYS A 29 -6.36 -3.17 -25.21
CA LYS A 29 -6.01 -2.00 -24.40
C LYS A 29 -7.32 -1.24 -24.22
N GLN A 30 -7.94 -1.40 -23.06
CA GLN A 30 -9.07 -0.61 -22.63
C GLN A 30 -8.66 0.85 -22.79
N LYS A 31 -9.29 1.55 -23.75
CA LYS A 31 -9.09 2.98 -23.95
C LYS A 31 -9.63 3.66 -22.69
N ILE A 32 -8.76 3.90 -21.72
CA ILE A 32 -9.11 4.66 -20.52
C ILE A 32 -9.39 6.07 -21.04
N SER A 33 -10.63 6.55 -20.90
CA SER A 33 -10.97 7.89 -21.34
C SER A 33 -10.22 8.89 -20.46
N ASN A 34 -9.35 9.70 -21.05
CA ASN A 34 -8.60 10.76 -20.35
C ASN A 34 -9.50 11.83 -19.72
N GLU A 35 -10.71 12.02 -20.24
CA GLU A 35 -11.71 12.93 -19.68
C GLU A 35 -12.24 12.45 -18.30
N GLU A 36 -11.94 11.21 -17.92
CA GLU A 36 -12.33 10.68 -16.61
C GLU A 36 -11.40 11.09 -15.48
N TYR A 37 -10.22 11.67 -15.72
CA TYR A 37 -9.32 12.07 -14.64
C TYR A 37 -8.78 13.48 -14.83
N ARG A 38 -8.74 14.21 -13.72
CA ARG A 38 -8.16 15.56 -13.66
C ARG A 38 -7.14 15.67 -12.55
N MET A 39 -6.09 16.42 -12.84
CA MET A 39 -5.14 16.92 -11.87
C MET A 39 -5.63 18.27 -11.36
N ILE A 40 -5.58 18.46 -10.05
CA ILE A 40 -5.84 19.74 -9.38
C ILE A 40 -4.58 20.10 -8.61
N VAL A 41 -4.03 21.28 -8.89
CA VAL A 41 -2.89 21.83 -8.17
C VAL A 41 -3.38 22.91 -7.22
N PHE A 42 -2.94 22.84 -5.98
CA PHE A 42 -3.19 23.82 -4.94
C PHE A 42 -1.92 24.57 -4.60
N GLN A 43 -2.03 25.87 -4.43
CA GLN A 43 -1.00 26.71 -3.81
C GLN A 43 -1.69 27.49 -2.69
N ASP A 44 -1.11 27.47 -1.48
CA ASP A 44 -1.70 28.11 -0.30
C ASP A 44 -3.19 27.72 -0.10
N CYS A 45 -3.49 26.45 -0.34
CA CYS A 45 -4.83 25.86 -0.29
C CYS A 45 -5.88 26.43 -1.26
N GLN A 46 -5.46 27.20 -2.26
CA GLN A 46 -6.29 27.66 -3.36
C GLN A 46 -6.03 26.82 -4.61
N GLN A 47 -7.08 26.44 -5.33
CA GLN A 47 -6.92 25.73 -6.61
C GLN A 47 -6.37 26.71 -7.64
N VAL A 48 -5.17 26.42 -8.16
CA VAL A 48 -4.46 27.28 -9.12
C VAL A 48 -4.36 26.64 -10.50
N LEU A 49 -4.56 25.32 -10.61
CA LEU A 49 -4.59 24.60 -11.88
C LEU A 49 -5.57 23.44 -11.81
N VAL A 50 -6.36 23.25 -12.87
CA VAL A 50 -7.20 22.06 -13.07
C VAL A 50 -7.06 21.63 -14.52
N GLU A 51 -6.45 20.49 -14.76
CA GLU A 51 -6.19 19.99 -16.12
C GLU A 51 -6.55 18.50 -16.24
N PRO A 52 -7.11 18.05 -17.37
CA PRO A 52 -7.25 16.62 -17.62
C PRO A 52 -5.87 15.97 -17.77
N LEU A 53 -5.74 14.74 -17.28
CA LEU A 53 -4.53 13.95 -17.51
C LEU A 53 -4.55 13.37 -18.93
N ASN A 54 -3.41 13.40 -19.63
CA ASN A 54 -3.26 12.65 -20.87
C ASN A 54 -3.01 11.15 -20.62
N ASP A 55 -3.04 10.34 -21.68
CA ASP A 55 -2.93 8.87 -21.60
C ASP A 55 -1.67 8.42 -20.84
N GLN A 56 -0.54 9.09 -21.08
CA GLN A 56 0.74 8.72 -20.50
C GLN A 56 0.79 9.07 -19.01
N GLN A 57 0.30 10.25 -18.64
CA GLN A 57 0.22 10.69 -17.24
C GLN A 57 -0.74 9.81 -16.44
N LEU A 58 -1.92 9.53 -17.00
CA LEU A 58 -2.93 8.69 -16.35
C LEU A 58 -2.42 7.26 -16.17
N SER A 59 -1.81 6.67 -17.20
CA SER A 59 -1.19 5.34 -17.11
C SER A 59 -0.12 5.28 -16.01
N SER A 60 0.75 6.30 -15.94
CA SER A 60 1.78 6.38 -14.90
C SER A 60 1.19 6.52 -13.49
N TYR A 61 0.16 7.35 -13.32
CA TYR A 61 -0.55 7.49 -12.05
C TYR A 61 -1.22 6.19 -11.59
N LEU A 62 -1.89 5.48 -12.50
CA LEU A 62 -2.55 4.21 -12.19
C LEU A 62 -1.53 3.11 -11.86
N ALA A 63 -0.38 3.10 -12.53
CA ALA A 63 0.73 2.21 -12.19
C ALA A 63 1.25 2.47 -10.77
N LEU A 64 1.51 3.73 -10.42
CA LEU A 64 1.93 4.14 -9.07
C LEU A 64 0.88 3.75 -8.00
N THR A 65 -0.40 4.00 -8.29
CA THR A 65 -1.52 3.65 -7.40
C THR A 65 -1.60 2.14 -7.16
N THR A 66 -1.42 1.34 -8.21
CA THR A 66 -1.42 -0.13 -8.13
C THR A 66 -0.27 -0.63 -7.27
N LEU A 67 0.93 -0.08 -7.46
CA LEU A 67 2.10 -0.43 -6.66
C LEU A 67 1.92 -0.03 -5.18
N SER A 68 1.35 1.14 -4.92
CA SER A 68 1.05 1.62 -3.56
C SER A 68 0.03 0.72 -2.86
N LYS A 69 -1.02 0.28 -3.57
CA LYS A 69 -1.99 -0.69 -3.04
C LYS A 69 -1.33 -2.02 -2.68
N LYS A 70 -0.38 -2.49 -3.49
CA LYS A 70 0.38 -3.71 -3.21
C LYS A 70 1.29 -3.54 -1.98
N MET A 71 1.92 -2.37 -1.81
CA MET A 71 2.71 -2.09 -0.60
C MET A 71 1.87 -2.25 0.67
N LYS A 72 0.67 -1.65 0.71
CA LYS A 72 -0.28 -1.80 1.83
C LYS A 72 -0.67 -3.25 2.15
N GLN A 73 -0.59 -4.15 1.17
CA GLN A 73 -0.85 -5.57 1.39
C GLN A 73 0.38 -6.28 1.99
N LEU A 74 1.57 -5.91 1.55
CA LEU A 74 2.84 -6.46 2.04
C LEU A 74 3.20 -5.97 3.46
N GLU A 75 2.72 -4.79 3.85
CA GLU A 75 2.96 -4.23 5.20
C GLU A 75 2.26 -5.05 6.30
N LYS A 76 1.07 -5.59 6.02
CA LYS A 76 0.24 -6.32 7.00
C LYS A 76 0.96 -7.43 7.78
N PRO A 77 1.66 -8.39 7.13
CA PRO A 77 2.40 -9.40 7.87
C PRO A 77 3.54 -8.79 8.70
N VAL A 78 4.22 -7.76 8.17
CA VAL A 78 5.35 -7.10 8.83
C VAL A 78 4.93 -6.30 10.05
N ASP A 79 3.77 -5.64 10.04
CA ASP A 79 3.24 -4.92 11.21
C ASP A 79 3.09 -5.85 12.43
N LYS A 80 2.55 -7.04 12.19
CA LYS A 80 2.36 -8.06 13.22
C LYS A 80 3.70 -8.56 13.78
N VAL A 81 4.67 -8.78 12.91
CA VAL A 81 6.00 -9.28 13.28
C VAL A 81 6.80 -8.20 14.02
N SER A 82 6.71 -6.95 13.59
CA SER A 82 7.39 -5.80 14.19
C SER A 82 6.99 -5.61 15.66
N ALA A 83 5.70 -5.75 15.97
CA ALA A 83 5.22 -5.70 17.36
C ALA A 83 5.83 -6.82 18.22
N GLN A 84 5.95 -8.04 17.67
CA GLN A 84 6.56 -9.17 18.37
C GLN A 84 8.07 -8.99 18.55
N MET A 85 8.78 -8.51 17.53
CA MET A 85 10.21 -8.18 17.60
C MET A 85 10.48 -7.12 18.66
N SER A 86 9.69 -6.04 18.68
CA SER A 86 9.80 -4.97 19.70
C SER A 86 9.61 -5.51 21.11
N ARG A 87 8.63 -6.39 21.32
CA ARG A 87 8.40 -7.02 22.63
C ARG A 87 9.58 -7.88 23.07
N LEU A 88 10.15 -8.69 22.18
CA LEU A 88 11.33 -9.52 22.49
C LEU A 88 12.56 -8.64 22.78
N GLY A 89 12.77 -7.56 22.01
CA GLY A 89 13.82 -6.57 22.25
C GLY A 89 13.74 -5.96 23.66
N LYS A 90 12.55 -5.48 24.06
CA LYS A 90 12.32 -4.95 25.42
C LYS A 90 12.59 -5.97 26.52
N GLN A 91 12.30 -7.25 26.29
CA GLN A 91 12.62 -8.30 27.26
C GLN A 91 14.14 -8.53 27.37
N ILE A 92 14.87 -8.48 26.25
CA ILE A 92 16.34 -8.57 26.25
C ILE A 92 16.94 -7.40 27.02
N GLU A 93 16.48 -6.18 26.78
CA GLU A 93 16.91 -4.96 27.49
C GLU A 93 16.65 -5.07 29.00
N ALA A 94 15.43 -5.47 29.38
CA ALA A 94 15.05 -5.60 30.79
C ALA A 94 15.80 -6.73 31.52
N LEU A 95 16.22 -7.79 30.82
CA LEU A 95 17.08 -8.81 31.40
C LEU A 95 18.52 -8.32 31.49
N SER A 96 18.99 -7.57 30.50
CA SER A 96 20.33 -6.98 30.52
C SER A 96 20.51 -6.04 31.71
N SER A 97 19.55 -5.14 31.95
CA SER A 97 19.62 -4.19 33.07
C SER A 97 19.61 -4.85 34.45
N LYS A 98 19.07 -6.07 34.56
CA LYS A 98 19.04 -6.85 35.82
C LYS A 98 20.22 -7.79 35.98
N ALA A 99 20.83 -8.22 34.86
CA ALA A 99 21.91 -9.20 34.87
C ALA A 99 23.23 -8.62 35.38
N PHE A 100 23.43 -7.31 35.28
CA PHE A 100 24.62 -6.60 35.74
C PHE A 100 24.23 -5.69 36.91
N VAL A 101 24.72 -6.02 38.11
CA VAL A 101 24.48 -5.21 39.31
C VAL A 101 25.81 -4.81 39.89
N GLU A 102 26.04 -3.51 40.00
CA GLU A 102 27.21 -2.96 40.68
C GLU A 102 26.83 -2.58 42.11
N HIS A 103 27.59 -3.08 43.08
CA HIS A 103 27.43 -2.76 44.50
C HIS A 103 28.80 -2.71 45.17
N ASP A 104 29.06 -1.67 45.95
CA ASP A 104 30.35 -1.42 46.62
C ASP A 104 31.58 -1.52 45.69
N GLY A 105 31.47 -1.02 44.46
CA GLY A 105 32.55 -1.07 43.46
C GLY A 105 32.85 -2.46 42.92
N LYS A 106 31.98 -3.46 43.17
CA LYS A 106 32.07 -4.81 42.61
C LYS A 106 30.90 -5.07 41.65
N LEU A 107 31.22 -5.50 40.44
CA LEU A 107 30.26 -5.97 39.46
C LEU A 107 29.88 -7.42 39.75
N THR A 108 28.60 -7.66 39.98
CA THR A 108 28.01 -9.00 40.06
C THR A 108 27.22 -9.28 38.79
N ILE A 109 27.42 -10.47 38.21
CA ILE A 109 26.76 -10.90 36.97
C ILE A 109 25.87 -12.11 37.24
N ASP A 110 24.57 -11.98 37.00
CA ASP A 110 23.62 -13.09 37.10
C ASP A 110 23.63 -13.92 35.79
N LYS A 111 24.33 -15.06 35.85
CA LYS A 111 24.43 -16.01 34.73
C LYS A 111 23.09 -16.64 34.34
N THR A 112 22.14 -16.75 35.26
CA THR A 112 20.79 -17.28 34.97
C THR A 112 19.99 -16.27 34.14
N LEU A 113 20.10 -14.97 34.44
CA LEU A 113 19.50 -13.92 33.63
C LEU A 113 20.14 -13.84 32.24
N LEU A 114 21.47 -13.98 32.15
CA LEU A 114 22.15 -14.06 30.84
C LEU A 114 21.71 -15.27 30.01
N ALA A 115 21.50 -16.45 30.63
CA ALA A 115 20.97 -17.62 29.92
C ALA A 115 19.55 -17.39 29.39
N LYS A 116 18.68 -16.72 30.18
CA LYS A 116 17.33 -16.33 29.73
C LYS A 116 17.40 -15.31 28.59
N GLN A 117 18.28 -14.31 28.70
CA GLN A 117 18.50 -13.31 27.65
C GLN A 117 18.90 -14.00 26.34
N LYS A 118 19.90 -14.89 26.37
CA LYS A 118 20.35 -15.66 25.20
C LYS A 118 19.21 -16.44 24.54
N LYS A 119 18.33 -17.06 25.33
CA LYS A 119 17.16 -17.77 24.80
C LYS A 119 16.22 -16.83 24.04
N ILE A 120 15.94 -15.65 24.59
CA ILE A 120 15.06 -14.66 23.95
C ILE A 120 15.73 -14.04 22.71
N SER A 121 17.04 -13.78 22.75
CA SER A 121 17.81 -13.36 21.58
C SER A 121 17.73 -14.38 20.44
N ASN A 122 17.80 -15.67 20.75
CA ASN A 122 17.61 -16.72 19.74
C ASN A 122 16.18 -16.71 19.17
N GLN A 123 15.17 -16.52 20.01
CA GLN A 123 13.78 -16.38 19.53
C GLN A 123 13.60 -15.18 18.61
N LEU A 124 14.24 -14.04 18.93
CA LEU A 124 14.22 -12.86 18.08
C LEU A 124 14.92 -13.12 16.74
N SER A 125 16.09 -13.77 16.77
CA SER A 125 16.83 -14.14 15.55
C SER A 125 16.03 -15.08 14.66
N THR A 126 15.42 -16.13 15.22
CA THR A 126 14.54 -17.04 14.48
C THR A 126 13.33 -16.31 13.90
N LEU A 127 12.71 -15.40 14.67
CA LEU A 127 11.58 -14.61 14.17
C LEU A 127 12.00 -13.73 12.98
N ALA A 128 13.14 -13.05 13.06
CA ALA A 128 13.66 -12.24 11.97
C ALA A 128 13.93 -13.10 10.71
N SER A 129 14.59 -14.25 10.88
CA SER A 129 14.90 -15.15 9.77
C SER A 129 13.64 -15.71 9.10
N ASN A 130 12.62 -16.08 9.87
CA ASN A 130 11.36 -16.60 9.34
C ASN A 130 10.57 -15.56 8.51
N HIS A 131 10.87 -14.28 8.68
CA HIS A 131 10.18 -13.17 8.01
C HIS A 131 11.10 -12.36 7.09
N GLU A 132 12.30 -12.84 6.82
CA GLU A 132 13.28 -12.15 5.97
C GLU A 132 12.70 -11.85 4.57
N ASP A 133 11.96 -12.81 4.00
CA ASP A 133 11.34 -12.66 2.68
C ASP A 133 10.23 -11.60 2.66
N ASP A 134 9.51 -11.42 3.78
CA ASP A 134 8.49 -10.37 3.89
C ASP A 134 9.15 -8.98 3.83
N PHE A 135 10.24 -8.78 4.56
CA PHE A 135 11.01 -7.53 4.52
C PHE A 135 11.65 -7.27 3.15
N LYS A 136 12.22 -8.30 2.51
CA LYS A 136 12.74 -8.20 1.14
C LYS A 136 11.65 -7.84 0.13
N ALA A 137 10.44 -8.38 0.32
CA ALA A 137 9.30 -8.05 -0.54
C ALA A 137 8.88 -6.58 -0.41
N LEU A 138 8.87 -6.03 0.81
CA LEU A 138 8.66 -4.61 1.05
C LEU A 138 9.73 -3.75 0.37
N GLU A 139 11.01 -4.07 0.57
CA GLU A 139 12.12 -3.32 -0.02
C GLU A 139 12.03 -3.29 -1.56
N LYS A 140 11.78 -4.46 -2.17
CA LYS A 140 11.59 -4.58 -3.62
C LYS A 140 10.38 -3.80 -4.11
N GLN A 141 9.31 -3.76 -3.33
CA GLN A 141 8.12 -2.99 -3.69
C GLN A 141 8.36 -1.49 -3.56
N GLY A 142 9.12 -1.05 -2.55
CA GLY A 142 9.51 0.35 -2.35
C GLY A 142 10.29 0.88 -3.54
N LYS A 143 11.30 0.14 -4.00
CA LYS A 143 12.08 0.47 -5.22
C LYS A 143 11.20 0.63 -6.46
N LYS A 144 10.16 -0.20 -6.62
CA LYS A 144 9.21 -0.05 -7.73
C LYS A 144 8.35 1.19 -7.62
N ILE A 145 7.90 1.53 -6.41
CA ILE A 145 7.13 2.74 -6.14
C ILE A 145 7.98 3.97 -6.44
N GLU A 146 9.22 4.01 -5.97
CA GLU A 146 10.16 5.11 -6.24
C GLU A 146 10.33 5.35 -7.75
N LEU A 147 10.63 4.29 -8.52
CA LEU A 147 10.75 4.41 -9.97
C LEU A 147 9.47 4.90 -10.64
N ALA A 148 8.30 4.39 -10.21
CA ALA A 148 7.02 4.82 -10.76
C ALA A 148 6.65 6.26 -10.36
N ALA A 149 7.00 6.68 -9.14
CA ALA A 149 6.79 8.03 -8.65
C ALA A 149 7.63 9.02 -9.42
N ASN A 150 8.94 8.75 -9.59
CA ASN A 150 9.84 9.59 -10.38
C ASN A 150 9.36 9.70 -11.84
N ASN A 151 8.89 8.60 -12.43
CA ASN A 151 8.31 8.64 -13.77
C ASN A 151 7.06 9.51 -13.82
N PHE A 152 6.13 9.33 -12.87
CA PHE A 152 4.91 10.13 -12.81
C PHE A 152 5.21 11.63 -12.59
N GLU A 153 6.12 11.94 -11.67
CA GLU A 153 6.58 13.31 -11.38
C GLU A 153 7.15 13.99 -12.63
N SER A 154 8.04 13.31 -13.36
CA SER A 154 8.63 13.85 -14.60
C SER A 154 7.59 14.17 -15.69
N LEU A 155 6.44 13.48 -15.68
CA LEU A 155 5.36 13.70 -16.65
C LEU A 155 4.42 14.84 -16.26
N ILE A 156 4.33 15.19 -14.97
CA ILE A 156 3.44 16.26 -14.49
C ILE A 156 4.18 17.54 -14.14
N ALA A 157 5.49 17.49 -13.84
CA ALA A 157 6.28 18.66 -13.50
C ALA A 157 6.17 19.79 -14.57
N PRO A 158 6.18 19.50 -15.88
CA PRO A 158 5.97 20.53 -16.90
C PRO A 158 4.60 21.22 -16.85
N LEU A 159 3.56 20.53 -16.36
CA LEU A 159 2.20 21.10 -16.21
C LEU A 159 2.13 22.03 -15.01
N ILE A 160 2.89 21.72 -13.95
CA ILE A 160 2.91 22.51 -12.72
C ILE A 160 3.79 23.76 -12.92
N GLY A 161 4.85 23.67 -13.73
CA GLY A 161 5.75 24.78 -14.00
C GLY A 161 6.42 25.29 -12.72
N ASP A 162 6.37 26.61 -12.51
CA ASP A 162 7.05 27.29 -11.39
C ASP A 162 6.21 27.39 -10.11
N ILE A 163 5.07 26.71 -10.02
CA ILE A 163 4.19 26.75 -8.84
C ILE A 163 4.92 26.07 -7.66
N LYS A 164 5.41 26.88 -6.71
CA LYS A 164 6.12 26.39 -5.52
C LYS A 164 5.16 25.96 -4.42
N ASN A 165 5.63 25.04 -3.56
CA ASN A 165 4.89 24.52 -2.42
C ASN A 165 3.50 23.98 -2.81
N SER A 166 3.42 23.41 -4.01
CA SER A 166 2.16 22.95 -4.56
C SER A 166 1.73 21.63 -3.93
N HIS A 167 0.44 21.48 -3.69
CA HIS A 167 -0.17 20.18 -3.41
C HIS A 167 -0.97 19.71 -4.62
N ILE A 168 -0.92 18.41 -4.93
CA ILE A 168 -1.55 17.85 -6.13
C ILE A 168 -2.57 16.80 -5.73
N GLN A 169 -3.78 16.92 -6.27
CA GLN A 169 -4.80 15.87 -6.22
C GLN A 169 -5.06 15.35 -7.63
N ILE A 170 -5.10 14.03 -7.79
CA ILE A 170 -5.68 13.40 -8.97
C ILE A 170 -7.03 12.82 -8.59
N LEU A 171 -8.06 13.25 -9.30
CA LEU A 171 -9.44 12.87 -9.04
C LEU A 171 -10.04 12.25 -10.29
N LYS A 172 -10.80 11.18 -10.10
CA LYS A 172 -11.70 10.67 -11.12
C LYS A 172 -12.87 11.65 -11.31
N SER A 173 -13.47 11.66 -12.49
CA SER A 173 -14.65 12.46 -12.81
C SER A 173 -15.79 12.12 -11.85
N GLY A 174 -16.39 13.17 -11.29
CA GLY A 174 -17.40 13.06 -10.24
C GLY A 174 -16.85 12.90 -8.81
N GLU A 175 -15.54 12.69 -8.61
CA GLU A 175 -14.98 12.67 -7.26
C GLU A 175 -14.88 14.09 -6.68
N PRO A 176 -15.31 14.27 -5.41
CA PRO A 176 -15.24 15.57 -4.75
C PRO A 176 -13.79 15.93 -4.44
N VAL A 177 -13.49 17.22 -4.57
CA VAL A 177 -12.19 17.78 -4.20
C VAL A 177 -11.99 17.63 -2.69
N LYS A 178 -10.83 17.08 -2.29
CA LYS A 178 -10.51 16.94 -0.87
C LYS A 178 -10.04 18.28 -0.28
N PRO A 179 -10.47 18.64 0.93
CA PRO A 179 -9.96 19.82 1.63
C PRO A 179 -8.43 19.80 1.79
N CYS A 180 -7.78 20.95 1.53
CA CYS A 180 -6.32 21.10 1.64
C CYS A 180 -5.79 20.86 3.07
N ASN A 181 -6.58 21.15 4.11
CA ASN A 181 -6.23 20.92 5.51
C ASN A 181 -6.18 19.43 5.94
N LEU A 182 -6.62 18.50 5.08
CA LEU A 182 -6.54 17.05 5.34
C LEU A 182 -5.32 16.40 4.70
N LEU A 183 -4.48 17.18 4.02
CA LEU A 183 -3.36 16.68 3.22
C LEU A 183 -2.01 16.81 3.94
N SER A 184 -1.99 17.40 5.14
CA SER A 184 -0.80 17.59 6.00
C SER A 184 -0.59 16.50 7.07
N THR A 185 -1.37 15.42 7.08
CA THR A 185 -1.29 14.40 8.15
C THR A 185 -0.28 13.27 7.88
N TYR A 186 0.52 13.38 6.82
CA TYR A 186 1.63 12.47 6.55
C TYR A 186 2.89 13.30 6.23
N SER A 187 3.52 13.83 7.27
CA SER A 187 4.87 14.39 7.26
C SER A 187 5.60 13.85 8.48
#